data_AF-A0AAR2K6B6-F1
#
_entry.id   AF-A0AAR2K6B6-F1
#
_cell.length_a   1.000
_cell.length_b   1.000
_cell.length_c   1.000
_cell.angle_alpha   90.00
_cell.angle_beta   90.00
_cell.angle_gamma   90.00
#
_symmetry.space_group_name_H-M   'P 1'
#
loop_
_entity.id
_entity.type
_entity.pdbx_description
1 polymer ?
#
loop_
_entity_poly.entity_id
_entity_poly.type
_entity_poly.pdbx_seq_one_letter_code
_entity_poly.pdbx_strand_id
1 'polypeptide(L)'
;MREIVHLQAGQCGNQIGAKFWEVISDEHGIDPTGTYHGDSDLQLDRISVYYNEATGGKYVPRAILVDLEPGTMDSVRSGPFGQIFRPDNFVFGSVKKLPEPFT
;
A
#
# COMPACT_ATOMS: atom_id res chain seq x y z
N MET A 1 -19.10 4.00 -11.98
CA MET A 1 -18.24 3.96 -10.78
C MET A 1 -16.93 4.67 -11.12
N ARG A 2 -16.37 5.49 -10.22
CA ARG A 2 -15.12 6.23 -10.46
C ARG A 2 -14.06 5.66 -9.52
N GLU A 3 -12.94 5.21 -10.06
CA GLU A 3 -11.87 4.59 -9.29
C GLU A 3 -10.65 5.51 -9.30
N ILE A 4 -9.86 5.49 -8.22
CA ILE A 4 -8.65 6.29 -8.08
C ILE A 4 -7.49 5.34 -7.75
N VAL A 5 -6.40 5.46 -8.51
CA VAL A 5 -5.13 4.80 -8.19
C VAL A 5 -4.22 5.81 -7.49
N HIS A 6 -3.74 5.47 -6.31
CA HIS A 6 -2.86 6.30 -5.49
C HIS A 6 -1.39 5.99 -5.83
N LEU A 7 -0.66 6.98 -6.35
CA LEU A 7 0.78 6.87 -6.55
C LEU A 7 1.52 7.56 -5.40
N GLN A 8 2.45 6.84 -4.78
CA GLN A 8 3.31 7.33 -3.70
C GLN A 8 4.76 7.19 -4.13
N ALA A 9 5.57 8.21 -3.87
CA ALA A 9 6.96 8.23 -4.33
C ALA A 9 7.90 8.80 -3.26
N GLY A 10 9.03 8.12 -3.09
CA GLY A 10 10.11 8.49 -2.19
C GLY A 10 9.80 8.24 -0.72
N GLN A 11 10.84 8.34 0.11
CA GLN A 11 10.77 8.01 1.53
C GLN A 11 9.64 8.74 2.28
N CYS A 12 9.55 10.07 2.12
CA CYS A 12 8.52 10.87 2.79
C CYS A 12 7.11 10.53 2.26
N GLY A 13 6.96 10.40 0.94
CA GLY A 13 5.68 10.08 0.31
C GLY A 13 5.13 8.72 0.73
N ASN A 14 6.01 7.71 0.83
CA ASN A 14 5.65 6.37 1.28
C ASN A 14 5.28 6.34 2.77
N GLN A 15 5.91 7.14 3.63
CA GLN A 15 5.54 7.24 5.05
C GLN A 15 4.18 7.90 5.27
N ILE A 16 3.93 9.02 4.58
CA ILE A 16 2.62 9.70 4.62
C ILE A 16 1.56 8.77 4.04
N GLY A 17 1.88 8.11 2.93
CA GLY A 17 1.01 7.14 2.28
C GLY A 17 0.63 5.97 3.17
N ALA A 18 1.56 5.43 3.95
CA ALA A 18 1.28 4.38 4.93
C ALA A 18 0.27 4.84 5.98
N LYS A 19 0.43 6.06 6.52
CA LYS A 19 -0.54 6.63 7.47
C LYS A 19 -1.89 6.96 6.85
N PHE A 20 -1.91 7.41 5.61
CA PHE A 20 -3.16 7.59 4.86
C PHE A 20 -3.93 6.27 4.74
N TRP A 21 -3.25 5.19 4.36
CA TRP A 21 -3.89 3.88 4.18
C TRP A 21 -4.35 3.25 5.51
N GLU A 22 -3.65 3.53 6.62
CA GLU A 22 -4.09 3.18 7.96
C GLU A 22 -5.43 3.85 8.30
N VAL A 23 -5.50 5.18 8.18
CA VAL A 23 -6.70 5.95 8.53
C VAL A 23 -7.91 5.58 7.66
N ILE A 24 -7.73 5.42 6.35
CA ILE A 24 -8.84 5.04 5.45
C ILE A 24 -9.27 3.58 5.67
N SER A 25 -8.35 2.68 6.06
CA SER A 25 -8.72 1.31 6.43
C SER A 25 -9.59 1.30 7.68
N ASP A 26 -9.21 2.06 8.70
CA ASP A 26 -9.98 2.20 9.94
C ASP A 26 -11.37 2.79 9.67
N GLU A 27 -11.47 3.81 8.82
CA GLU A 27 -12.76 4.43 8.42
C GLU A 27 -13.69 3.40 7.74
N HIS A 28 -13.14 2.57 6.86
CA HIS A 28 -13.87 1.52 6.14
C HIS A 28 -14.00 0.20 6.91
N GLY A 29 -13.49 0.11 8.14
CA GLY A 29 -13.54 -1.11 8.95
C GLY A 29 -12.75 -2.28 8.35
N ILE A 30 -11.67 -1.99 7.62
CA ILE A 30 -10.79 -2.99 7.01
C ILE A 30 -9.63 -3.25 7.96
N ASP A 31 -9.40 -4.51 8.32
CA ASP A 31 -8.32 -4.88 9.21
C ASP A 31 -6.96 -5.00 8.48
N PRO A 32 -5.85 -5.19 9.20
CA PRO A 32 -4.53 -5.45 8.62
C PRO A 32 -4.42 -6.68 7.70
N THR A 33 -5.39 -7.59 7.72
CA THR A 33 -5.44 -8.76 6.84
C THR A 33 -6.19 -8.50 5.53
N GLY A 34 -6.79 -7.31 5.42
CA GLY A 34 -7.67 -6.89 4.32
C GLY A 34 -9.11 -7.36 4.49
N THR A 35 -9.50 -7.89 5.64
CA THR A 35 -10.84 -8.41 5.89
C THR A 35 -11.72 -7.31 6.47
N TYR A 36 -12.97 -7.23 6.02
CA TYR A 36 -13.94 -6.29 6.55
C TYR A 36 -14.52 -6.78 7.89
N HIS A 37 -14.46 -5.91 8.90
CA HIS A 37 -14.99 -6.10 10.24
C HIS A 37 -15.87 -4.92 10.70
N GLY A 38 -16.32 -4.08 9.77
CA GLY A 38 -17.19 -2.95 10.08
C GLY A 38 -18.61 -3.35 10.48
N ASP A 39 -19.32 -2.39 11.08
CA ASP A 39 -20.66 -2.56 11.64
C ASP A 39 -21.74 -1.82 10.83
N SER A 40 -21.35 -1.07 9.80
CA SER A 40 -22.24 -0.22 9.00
C SER A 40 -22.09 -0.48 7.52
N ASP A 41 -23.20 -0.76 6.83
CA ASP A 41 -23.24 -0.95 5.37
C ASP A 41 -22.69 0.27 4.59
N LEU A 42 -22.72 1.47 5.20
CA LEU A 42 -22.16 2.68 4.61
C LEU A 42 -20.64 2.61 4.46
N GLN A 43 -19.94 1.82 5.27
CA GLN A 43 -18.49 1.63 5.16
C GLN A 43 -18.11 0.83 3.91
N LEU A 44 -19.01 0.00 3.41
CA LEU A 44 -18.83 -0.69 2.13
C LEU A 44 -19.30 0.16 0.94
N ASP A 45 -20.06 1.24 1.18
CA ASP A 45 -20.47 2.13 0.10
C ASP A 45 -19.23 2.79 -0.52
N ARG A 46 -19.10 2.64 -1.83
CA ARG A 46 -17.98 3.20 -2.63
C ARG A 46 -16.58 2.78 -2.19
N ILE A 47 -16.43 1.70 -1.43
CA ILE A 47 -15.12 1.15 -1.07
C ILE A 47 -14.27 0.83 -2.32
N SER A 48 -14.93 0.50 -3.43
CA SER A 48 -14.34 0.26 -4.74
C SER A 48 -13.56 1.44 -5.35
N VAL A 49 -13.74 2.66 -4.83
CA VAL A 49 -12.98 3.85 -5.26
C VAL A 49 -11.49 3.67 -4.98
N TYR A 50 -11.15 3.18 -3.78
CA TYR A 50 -9.78 3.03 -3.30
C TYR A 50 -9.32 1.58 -3.17
N TYR A 51 -10.24 0.63 -3.00
CA TYR A 51 -9.93 -0.79 -2.85
C TYR A 51 -10.37 -1.61 -4.06
N ASN A 52 -9.67 -2.71 -4.27
CA ASN A 52 -10.12 -3.84 -5.07
C ASN A 52 -10.59 -4.94 -4.13
N GLU A 53 -11.77 -5.51 -4.38
CA GLU A 53 -12.17 -6.75 -3.74
C GLU A 53 -11.50 -7.93 -4.45
N ALA A 54 -10.64 -8.65 -3.72
CA ALA A 54 -9.99 -9.88 -4.14
C ALA A 54 -10.79 -11.10 -3.67
N THR A 55 -10.43 -12.27 -4.19
CA THR A 55 -11.02 -13.55 -3.78
C THR A 55 -10.94 -13.74 -2.26
N GLY A 56 -12.06 -14.19 -1.66
CA GLY A 56 -12.14 -14.44 -0.23
C GLY A 56 -12.53 -13.21 0.61
N GLY A 57 -13.13 -12.18 0.00
CA GLY A 57 -13.59 -10.99 0.72
C GLY A 57 -12.46 -10.09 1.22
N LYS A 58 -11.29 -10.16 0.57
CA LYS A 58 -10.11 -9.37 0.92
C LYS A 58 -10.04 -8.09 0.13
N TYR A 59 -9.92 -6.96 0.79
CA TYR A 59 -9.79 -5.65 0.18
C TYR A 59 -8.31 -5.28 0.05
N VAL A 60 -7.91 -4.96 -1.19
CA VAL A 60 -6.52 -4.61 -1.54
C VAL A 60 -6.47 -3.15 -2.01
N PRO A 61 -5.62 -2.30 -1.41
CA PRO A 61 -5.43 -0.92 -1.85
C PRO A 61 -5.05 -0.79 -3.32
N ARG A 62 -5.66 0.18 -4.01
CA ARG A 62 -5.24 0.65 -5.34
C ARG A 62 -4.09 1.64 -5.20
N ALA A 63 -2.94 1.15 -4.73
CA ALA A 63 -1.75 1.96 -4.51
C ALA A 63 -0.54 1.42 -5.27
N ILE A 64 0.33 2.31 -5.74
CA ILE A 64 1.66 2.00 -6.25
C ILE A 64 2.66 2.76 -5.40
N LEU A 65 3.64 2.05 -4.84
CA LEU A 65 4.68 2.63 -3.98
C LEU A 65 5.99 2.59 -4.73
N VAL A 66 6.60 3.75 -4.93
CA VAL A 66 7.84 3.90 -5.68
C VAL A 66 8.93 4.43 -4.75
N ASP A 67 10.08 3.78 -4.73
CA ASP A 67 11.27 4.32 -4.07
C ASP A 67 12.54 3.92 -4.84
N LEU A 68 13.59 4.72 -4.77
CA LEU A 68 14.90 4.33 -5.31
C LEU A 68 15.73 3.56 -4.28
N GLU A 69 15.35 3.65 -3.00
CA GLU A 69 16.00 2.95 -1.91
C GLU A 69 15.14 1.79 -1.39
N PRO A 70 15.68 0.56 -1.30
CA PRO A 70 14.92 -0.59 -0.84
C PRO A 70 14.51 -0.51 0.64
N GLY A 71 15.24 0.26 1.47
CA GLY A 71 15.00 0.34 2.91
C GLY A 71 13.64 0.91 3.31
N THR A 72 13.05 1.80 2.50
CA THR A 72 11.71 2.33 2.76
C THR A 72 10.64 1.24 2.67
N MET A 73 10.82 0.24 1.79
CA MET A 73 9.83 -0.81 1.60
C MET A 73 9.71 -1.72 2.81
N ASP A 74 10.82 -2.08 3.43
CA ASP A 74 10.83 -2.89 4.66
C ASP A 74 10.09 -2.15 5.78
N SER A 75 10.22 -0.83 5.82
CA SER A 75 9.50 0.01 6.79
C SER A 75 7.99 0.01 6.55
N VAL A 76 7.52 0.11 5.31
CA VAL A 76 6.08 0.06 5.00
C VAL A 76 5.52 -1.34 5.23
N ARG A 77 6.23 -2.39 4.82
CA ARG A 77 5.79 -3.78 4.97
C ARG A 77 5.75 -4.27 6.42
N SER A 78 6.64 -3.75 7.27
CA SER A 78 6.63 -3.98 8.72
C SER A 78 5.60 -3.12 9.46
N GLY A 79 4.99 -2.15 8.78
CA GLY A 79 3.89 -1.36 9.31
C GLY A 79 2.62 -2.19 9.54
N PRO A 80 1.67 -1.67 10.34
CA PRO A 80 0.45 -2.38 10.73
C PRO A 80 -0.36 -2.85 9.51
N PHE A 81 -0.49 -1.99 8.50
CA PHE A 81 -1.19 -2.30 7.24
C PHE A 81 -0.21 -2.67 6.11
N GLY A 82 1.02 -3.09 6.41
CA GLY A 82 1.98 -3.45 5.38
C GLY A 82 1.53 -4.65 4.51
N GLN A 83 0.73 -5.55 5.09
CA GLN A 83 0.33 -6.82 4.47
C GLN A 83 -0.88 -6.71 3.53
N ILE A 84 -1.64 -5.61 3.56
CA ILE A 84 -2.78 -5.42 2.65
C ILE A 84 -2.35 -5.05 1.23
N PHE A 85 -1.14 -4.50 1.08
CA PHE A 85 -0.59 -4.15 -0.23
C PHE A 85 -0.14 -5.40 -0.99
N ARG A 86 -0.44 -5.45 -2.30
CA ARG A 86 0.12 -6.49 -3.16
C ARG A 86 1.63 -6.32 -3.28
N PRO A 87 2.42 -7.41 -3.18
CA PRO A 87 3.86 -7.37 -3.42
C PRO A 87 4.24 -6.75 -4.77
N ASP A 88 3.39 -6.95 -5.79
CA ASP A 88 3.57 -6.45 -7.16
C ASP A 88 3.43 -4.92 -7.27
N ASN A 89 2.83 -4.27 -6.27
CA ASN A 89 2.61 -2.82 -6.27
C ASN A 89 3.84 -2.02 -5.80
N PHE A 90 4.88 -2.70 -5.33
CA PHE A 90 6.11 -2.08 -4.90
C PHE A 90 7.11 -2.02 -6.05
N VAL A 91 7.49 -0.81 -6.43
CA VAL A 91 8.48 -0.54 -7.47
C VAL A 91 9.71 0.08 -6.81
N PHE A 92 10.86 -0.59 -6.96
CA PHE A 92 12.09 -0.11 -6.34
C PHE A 92 13.31 -0.18 -7.24
N GLY A 93 14.20 0.80 -7.02
CA GLY A 93 15.51 0.83 -7.65
C GLY A 93 16.44 -0.26 -7.10
N SER A 94 17.37 -0.70 -7.94
CA SER A 94 18.57 -1.38 -7.49
C SER A 94 19.77 -0.52 -7.86
N VAL A 95 20.55 -0.10 -6.87
CA VAL A 95 21.83 0.58 -7.14
C VAL A 95 22.77 -0.50 -7.67
N LYS A 96 23.02 -0.52 -8.98
CA LYS A 96 24.18 -1.24 -9.51
C LYS A 96 25.42 -0.53 -8.95
N LYS A 97 26.11 -1.16 -7.99
CA LYS A 97 27.50 -0.81 -7.72
C LYS A 97 28.25 -0.96 -9.04
N LEU A 98 28.81 0.14 -9.54
CA LEU A 98 29.77 0.06 -10.64
C LEU A 98 30.89 -0.89 -10.18
N PRO A 99 31.39 -1.77 -11.06
CA PRO A 99 32.55 -2.60 -10.71
C PRO A 99 33.65 -1.65 -10.25
N GLU A 100 34.26 -1.95 -9.09
CA GLU A 100 35.37 -1.15 -8.61
C GLU A 100 36.46 -1.10 -9.70
N PRO A 101 37.05 0.08 -9.96
CA PRO A 101 38.12 0.16 -10.92
C PRO A 101 39.22 -0.80 -10.48
N PHE A 102 39.63 -1.68 -11.39
CA PHE A 102 40.79 -2.55 -11.19
C PHE A 102 42.02 -1.67 -10.92
N THR A 103 42.39 -1.52 -9.65
CA THR A 103 43.73 -1.09 -9.23
C THR A 103 44.63 -2.29 -9.05
#